data_AF-A0A948YTZ3-F1
#
_entry.id   AF-A0A948YTZ3-F1
#
_cell.length_a   1.000
_cell.length_b   1.000
_cell.length_c   1.000
_cell.angle_alpha   90.00
_cell.angle_beta   90.00
_cell.angle_gamma   90.00
#
_symmetry.space_group_name_H-M   'P 1'
#
loop_
_entity.id
_entity.type
_entity.pdbx_description
1 polymer ?
#
loop_
_entity_poly.entity_id
_entity_poly.type
_entity_poly.pdbx_seq_one_letter_code
_entity_poly.pdbx_strand_id
1 'polypeptide(L)'
;MMRFLVRILANALAIYLAAYFVIGFDFPHQAQDWKLLLLAGLILALFNAVLKPVLKLISAPLIILTLGLFTLIINIALLWLLSQILPQLTITNLWAYFWGTIIISLINWVVELFIKKKKE
;
A
#
# COMPACT_ATOMS: atom_id res chain seq x y z
N MET A 1 -10.11 11.58 13.17
CA MET A 1 -10.76 10.27 12.96
C MET A 1 -11.15 9.99 11.51
N MET A 2 -12.04 10.77 10.87
CA MET A 2 -12.57 10.46 9.53
C MET A 2 -11.49 10.20 8.45
N ARG A 3 -10.41 10.99 8.45
CA ARG A 3 -9.29 10.82 7.50
C ARG A 3 -8.58 9.47 7.61
N PHE A 4 -8.51 8.90 8.81
CA PHE A 4 -7.85 7.62 9.03
C PHE A 4 -8.72 6.47 8.50
N LEU A 5 -10.04 6.54 8.73
CA LEU A 5 -11.00 5.58 8.16
C LEU A 5 -10.97 5.57 6.63
N VAL A 6 -10.97 6.75 6.00
CA VAL A 6 -10.86 6.84 4.53
C VAL A 6 -9.54 6.25 4.04
N ARG A 7 -8.43 6.47 4.75
CA ARG A 7 -7.13 5.86 4.39
C ARG A 7 -7.17 4.34 4.50
N ILE A 8 -7.79 3.78 5.54
CA ILE A 8 -7.94 2.32 5.67
C ILE A 8 -8.71 1.77 4.48
N LEU A 9 -9.88 2.34 4.18
CA LEU A 9 -10.71 1.90 3.05
C LEU A 9 -10.00 2.06 1.71
N ALA A 10 -9.25 3.14 1.53
CA ALA A 10 -8.45 3.39 0.34
C ALA A 10 -7.34 2.36 0.17
N ASN A 11 -6.61 2.02 1.24
CA ASN A 11 -5.58 0.99 1.20
C ASN A 11 -6.18 -0.40 0.96
N ALA A 12 -7.34 -0.68 1.54
CA ALA A 12 -8.07 -1.93 1.31
C ALA A 12 -8.50 -2.06 -0.16
N LEU A 13 -9.10 -1.00 -0.73
CA LEU A 13 -9.44 -0.92 -2.15
C LEU A 13 -8.20 -1.03 -3.04
N ALA A 14 -7.11 -0.40 -2.63
CA ALA A 14 -5.84 -0.43 -3.35
C ALA A 14 -5.27 -1.85 -3.47
N ILE A 15 -5.30 -2.62 -2.38
CA ILE A 15 -4.87 -4.03 -2.36
C ILE A 15 -5.80 -4.88 -3.23
N TYR A 16 -7.11 -4.67 -3.14
CA TYR A 16 -8.08 -5.38 -3.97
C TYR A 16 -7.84 -5.18 -5.46
N LEU A 17 -7.67 -3.93 -5.89
CA LEU A 17 -7.40 -3.62 -7.29
C LEU A 17 -6.00 -4.09 -7.72
N ALA A 18 -5.00 -4.00 -6.85
CA ALA A 18 -3.69 -4.57 -7.14
C ALA A 18 -3.75 -6.09 -7.36
N ALA A 19 -4.51 -6.83 -6.55
CA ALA A 19 -4.71 -8.27 -6.75
C ALA A 19 -5.45 -8.60 -8.05
N TYR A 20 -6.37 -7.74 -8.46
CA TYR A 20 -7.11 -7.94 -9.72
C TYR A 20 -6.26 -7.67 -10.96
N PHE A 21 -5.41 -6.64 -10.95
CA PHE A 21 -4.67 -6.20 -12.14
C PHE A 21 -3.25 -6.75 -12.26
N VAL A 22 -2.64 -7.22 -11.16
CA VAL A 22 -1.24 -7.65 -11.16
C VAL A 22 -1.13 -9.17 -11.21
N ILE A 23 -0.54 -9.67 -12.29
CA ILE A 23 -0.23 -11.09 -12.43
C ILE A 23 0.79 -11.49 -11.36
N GLY A 24 0.45 -12.49 -10.54
CA GLY A 24 1.27 -12.96 -9.44
C GLY A 24 1.08 -12.19 -8.12
N PHE A 25 0.06 -11.35 -8.03
CA PHE A 25 -0.46 -10.80 -6.77
C PHE A 25 -1.79 -11.49 -6.48
N ASP A 26 -1.74 -12.55 -5.70
CA ASP A 26 -2.92 -13.33 -5.33
C ASP A 26 -3.37 -12.95 -3.92
N PHE A 27 -4.64 -12.60 -3.80
CA PHE A 27 -5.32 -12.38 -2.54
C PHE A 27 -6.67 -13.10 -2.61
N PRO A 28 -7.15 -13.72 -1.52
CA PRO A 28 -8.43 -14.42 -1.58
C PRO A 28 -9.55 -13.50 -2.05
N HIS A 29 -10.17 -13.89 -3.16
CA HIS A 29 -11.28 -13.19 -3.80
C HIS A 29 -12.65 -13.65 -3.29
N GLN A 30 -12.70 -14.55 -2.31
CA GLN A 30 -13.97 -15.11 -1.83
C GLN A 30 -14.74 -14.10 -0.98
N ALA A 31 -16.06 -14.07 -1.15
CA ALA A 31 -16.97 -13.08 -0.57
C ALA A 31 -17.01 -13.08 0.98
N GLN A 32 -16.48 -14.11 1.65
CA GLN A 32 -16.38 -14.16 3.12
C GLN A 32 -15.19 -13.37 3.69
N ASP A 33 -14.25 -12.92 2.85
CA ASP A 33 -12.96 -12.39 3.28
C ASP A 33 -12.85 -10.87 3.32
N TRP A 34 -13.99 -10.16 3.28
CA TRP A 34 -14.02 -8.69 3.45
C TRP A 34 -13.31 -8.24 4.75
N LYS A 35 -13.33 -9.10 5.79
CA LYS A 35 -12.59 -8.87 7.04
C LYS A 35 -11.07 -8.90 6.84
N LEU A 36 -10.55 -9.83 6.04
CA LEU A 36 -9.12 -9.91 5.71
C LEU A 36 -8.70 -8.71 4.87
N LEU A 37 -9.54 -8.28 3.93
CA LEU A 37 -9.28 -7.11 3.09
C LEU A 37 -9.24 -5.82 3.91
N LEU A 38 -10.17 -5.65 4.86
CA LEU A 38 -10.12 -4.54 5.83
C LEU A 38 -8.90 -4.63 6.75
N LEU A 39 -8.55 -5.82 7.23
CA LEU A 39 -7.35 -6.03 8.04
C LEU A 39 -6.08 -5.65 7.25
N ALA A 40 -6.00 -6.04 5.99
CA ALA A 40 -4.89 -5.70 5.11
C ALA A 40 -4.78 -4.18 4.89
N GLY A 41 -5.92 -3.53 4.60
CA GLY A 41 -5.99 -2.08 4.51
C GLY A 41 -5.63 -1.37 5.80
N LEU A 42 -5.99 -1.93 6.96
CA LEU A 42 -5.65 -1.41 8.28
C LEU A 42 -4.15 -1.50 8.56
N ILE A 43 -3.55 -2.68 8.33
CA ILE A 43 -2.10 -2.89 8.52
C ILE A 43 -1.33 -1.97 7.58
N LEU A 44 -1.72 -1.88 6.31
CA LEU A 44 -1.04 -1.01 5.34
C LEU A 44 -1.21 0.48 5.69
N ALA A 45 -2.38 0.90 6.17
CA ALA A 45 -2.59 2.25 6.69
C ALA A 45 -1.71 2.55 7.92
N LEU A 46 -1.53 1.57 8.81
CA LEU A 46 -0.65 1.68 9.97
C LEU A 46 0.82 1.78 9.55
N PHE A 47 1.24 0.96 8.58
CA PHE A 47 2.58 1.01 7.99
C PHE A 47 2.88 2.36 7.35
N ASN A 48 1.92 2.90 6.60
CA ASN A 48 2.03 4.22 6.01
C ASN A 48 2.04 5.35 7.05
N ALA A 49 1.43 5.16 8.21
CA ALA A 49 1.41 6.15 9.29
C ALA A 49 2.66 6.11 10.18
N VAL A 50 3.26 4.94 10.40
CA VAL A 50 4.34 4.74 11.38
C VAL A 50 5.64 4.31 10.72
N LEU A 51 5.65 3.23 9.93
CA LEU A 51 6.88 2.69 9.36
C LEU A 51 7.43 3.58 8.23
N LYS A 52 6.56 4.06 7.34
CA LYS A 52 6.94 4.90 6.21
C LYS A 52 7.71 6.16 6.60
N PRO A 53 7.29 6.98 7.59
CA PRO A 53 8.07 8.17 7.99
C PRO A 53 9.41 7.80 8.62
N VAL A 54 9.48 6.72 9.41
CA VAL A 54 10.74 6.25 10.01
C VAL A 54 11.72 5.80 8.92
N LEU A 55 11.26 4.95 7.99
CA LEU A 55 12.08 4.49 6.87
C LEU A 55 12.52 5.66 5.98
N LYS A 56 11.63 6.61 5.71
CA LYS A 56 11.99 7.81 4.95
C LYS A 56 13.01 8.69 5.65
N LEU A 57 12.97 8.79 6.98
CA LEU A 57 13.94 9.56 7.74
C LEU A 57 15.33 8.93 7.67
N ILE A 58 15.41 7.62 7.88
CA ILE A 58 16.68 6.87 7.83
C ILE A 58 17.24 6.86 6.41
N SER A 59 16.37 6.68 5.41
CA SER A 59 16.74 6.65 4.00
C SER A 59 16.75 8.03 3.35
N ALA A 60 16.53 9.13 4.08
CA ALA A 60 16.50 10.48 3.54
C ALA A 60 17.72 10.83 2.64
N PRO A 61 18.98 10.58 3.05
CA PRO A 61 20.13 10.89 2.20
C PRO A 61 20.13 10.09 0.89
N LEU A 62 19.74 8.81 0.95
CA LEU A 62 19.59 7.95 -0.23
C LEU A 62 18.44 8.39 -1.13
N ILE A 63 17.31 8.79 -0.55
CA ILE A 63 16.15 9.32 -1.27
C ILE A 63 16.58 10.56 -2.06
N ILE A 64 17.32 11.48 -1.45
CA ILE A 64 17.82 12.69 -2.13
C ILE A 64 18.81 12.31 -3.23
N LEU A 65 19.76 11.43 -2.94
CA LEU A 65 20.78 10.98 -3.90
C LEU A 65 20.17 10.28 -5.13
N THR A 66 19.06 9.56 -4.93
CA THR A 66 18.33 8.82 -5.98
C THR A 66 17.16 9.61 -6.57
N LEU A 67 17.05 10.92 -6.30
CA LEU A 67 15.97 11.79 -6.77
C LEU A 67 14.56 11.29 -6.43
N GLY A 68 14.41 10.58 -5.31
CA GLY A 68 13.15 10.04 -4.85
C GLY A 68 12.89 8.59 -5.24
N LEU A 69 13.70 7.97 -6.11
CA LEU A 69 13.51 6.58 -6.56
C LEU A 69 13.53 5.58 -5.40
N PHE A 70 14.35 5.83 -4.37
CA PHE A 70 14.39 4.98 -3.18
C PHE A 70 13.05 4.94 -2.41
N THR A 71 12.15 5.92 -2.61
CA THR A 71 10.79 5.89 -2.05
C THR A 71 9.98 4.71 -2.59
N LEU A 72 10.22 4.32 -3.85
CA LEU A 72 9.55 3.17 -4.47
C LEU A 72 9.99 1.88 -3.76
N ILE A 73 11.29 1.75 -3.46
CA ILE A 73 11.85 0.63 -2.70
C ILE A 73 11.21 0.56 -1.30
N ILE A 74 11.04 1.69 -0.61
CA ILE A 74 10.35 1.73 0.69
C ILE A 74 8.90 1.22 0.55
N ASN A 75 8.16 1.70 -0.45
CA ASN A 75 6.79 1.23 -0.66
C ASN A 75 6.74 -0.27 -0.95
N ILE A 76 7.70 -0.80 -1.74
CA ILE A 76 7.82 -2.24 -2.01
C ILE A 76 8.11 -3.00 -0.73
N ALA A 77 9.03 -2.51 0.09
CA ALA A 77 9.38 -3.14 1.36
C ALA A 77 8.17 -3.20 2.31
N LEU A 78 7.32 -2.16 2.33
CA LEU A 78 6.09 -2.17 3.13
C LEU A 78 5.06 -3.19 2.61
N LEU A 79 4.90 -3.30 1.28
CA LEU A 79 4.01 -4.29 0.68
C LEU A 79 4.53 -5.73 0.89
N TRP A 80 5.85 -5.92 0.80
CA TRP A 80 6.50 -7.18 1.13
C TRP A 80 6.32 -7.54 2.60
N LEU A 81 6.48 -6.58 3.51
CA LEU A 81 6.21 -6.81 4.92
C LEU A 81 4.74 -7.18 5.17
N LEU A 82 3.81 -6.59 4.42
CA LEU A 82 2.39 -6.93 4.50
C LEU A 82 2.14 -8.39 4.06
N SER A 83 2.75 -8.85 2.97
CA SER A 83 2.61 -10.24 2.50
C SER A 83 3.23 -11.26 3.47
N GLN A 84 4.25 -10.88 4.25
CA GLN A 84 4.78 -11.75 5.30
C GLN A 84 3.83 -11.88 6.51
N ILE A 85 3.05 -10.84 6.81
CA ILE A 85 2.12 -10.84 7.95
C ILE A 85 0.80 -11.52 7.58
N LEU A 86 0.36 -11.34 6.33
CA LEU A 86 -0.87 -11.92 5.83
C LEU A 86 -0.53 -13.11 4.94
N PRO A 87 -0.57 -14.36 5.45
CA PRO A 87 -0.28 -15.54 4.64
C PRO A 87 -1.27 -15.71 3.48
N GLN A 88 -2.42 -15.04 3.54
CA GLN A 88 -3.40 -15.00 2.47
C GLN A 88 -2.99 -14.07 1.31
N LEU A 89 -2.07 -13.13 1.53
CA LEU A 89 -1.53 -12.25 0.50
C LEU A 89 -0.27 -12.87 -0.09
N THR A 90 -0.42 -13.64 -1.17
CA THR A 90 0.71 -14.29 -1.84
C THR A 90 1.16 -13.46 -3.03
N ILE A 91 2.39 -12.97 -2.97
CA ILE A 91 3.03 -12.22 -4.06
C ILE A 91 4.26 -13.01 -4.51
N THR A 92 4.23 -13.50 -5.75
CA THR A 92 5.15 -14.54 -6.24
C THR A 92 6.49 -13.99 -6.74
N ASN A 93 6.50 -12.79 -7.32
CA ASN A 93 7.67 -12.24 -8.02
C ASN A 93 7.96 -10.79 -7.62
N LEU A 94 9.22 -10.34 -7.78
CA LEU A 94 9.60 -8.93 -7.58
C LEU A 94 8.81 -7.97 -8.48
N TRP A 95 8.50 -8.39 -9.72
CA TRP A 95 7.65 -7.62 -10.64
C TRP A 95 6.23 -7.43 -10.11
N ALA A 96 5.68 -8.41 -9.40
CA ALA A 96 4.36 -8.30 -8.80
C ALA A 96 4.36 -7.30 -7.63
N TYR A 97 5.42 -7.26 -6.83
CA TYR A 97 5.61 -6.20 -5.83
C TYR A 97 5.74 -4.81 -6.47
N PHE A 98 6.51 -4.70 -7.56
CA PHE A 98 6.70 -3.44 -8.28
C PHE A 98 5.39 -2.91 -8.86
N TRP A 99 4.66 -3.72 -9.62
CA TRP A 99 3.37 -3.31 -10.19
C TRP A 99 2.29 -3.09 -9.12
N GLY A 100 2.25 -3.95 -8.10
CA GLY A 100 1.33 -3.82 -6.98
C GLY A 100 1.53 -2.50 -6.22
N THR A 101 2.78 -2.13 -5.95
CA THR A 101 3.07 -0.85 -5.28
C THR A 101 2.76 0.37 -6.13
N ILE A 102 2.95 0.30 -7.45
CA ILE A 102 2.55 1.38 -8.36
C ILE A 102 1.04 1.59 -8.30
N ILE A 103 0.25 0.52 -8.44
CA ILE A 103 -1.22 0.60 -8.39
C ILE A 103 -1.67 1.14 -7.03
N ILE A 104 -1.11 0.62 -5.93
CA ILE A 104 -1.46 1.08 -4.59
C ILE A 104 -1.12 2.56 -4.39
N SER A 105 0.05 2.99 -4.85
CA SER A 105 0.48 4.39 -4.75
C SER A 105 -0.42 5.30 -5.58
N LEU A 106 -0.81 4.87 -6.78
CA LEU A 106 -1.71 5.61 -7.66
C LEU A 106 -3.09 5.79 -7.04
N ILE A 107 -3.68 4.70 -6.50
CA ILE A 107 -5.00 4.75 -5.86
C ILE A 107 -4.98 5.64 -4.62
N ASN A 108 -3.96 5.49 -3.78
CA ASN A 108 -3.79 6.35 -2.61
C ASN A 108 -3.64 7.82 -2.99
N TRP A 109 -2.89 8.13 -4.06
CA TRP A 109 -2.75 9.48 -4.57
C TRP A 109 -4.08 10.06 -5.06
N VAL A 110 -4.83 9.30 -5.86
CA VAL A 110 -6.18 9.69 -6.33
C VAL A 110 -7.11 9.97 -5.17
N VAL A 111 -7.15 9.09 -4.16
CA VAL A 111 -7.97 9.29 -2.96
C VAL A 111 -7.53 10.55 -2.21
N GLU A 112 -6.24 10.81 -2.07
CA GLU A 112 -5.74 12.02 -1.41
C GLU A 112 -6.14 13.30 -2.14
N LEU A 113 -6.23 13.29 -3.48
CA LEU A 113 -6.74 14.42 -4.25
C LEU A 113 -8.21 14.72 -3.90
N PHE A 114 -9.06 13.69 -3.81
CA PHE A 114 -10.47 13.87 -3.41
C PHE A 114 -10.61 14.35 -1.96
N ILE A 115 -9.79 13.84 -1.04
CA ILE A 115 -9.78 14.29 0.35
C ILE A 115 -9.32 15.75 0.45
N LYS A 116 -8.34 16.16 -0.34
CA LYS A 116 -7.80 17.53 -0.35
C LYS A 116 -8.84 18.51 -0.91
N LYS A 117 -9.51 18.16 -2.01
CA LYS A 117 -10.54 18.99 -2.67
C LYS A 117 -11.74 19.30 -1.78
N LYS A 118 -12.15 18.40 -0.88
CA LYS A 118 -13.26 18.67 0.08
C LYS A 118 -12.90 19.72 1.16
N LYS A 119 -11.63 20.14 1.23
CA LYS A 119 -11.14 21.09 2.23
C LYS A 119 -10.97 22.52 1.67
N GLU A 120 -11.23 22.71 0.39
CA GLU A 120 -11.33 24.00 -0.30
C GLU A 120 -12.81 24.31 -0.56
#